data_AF-A0A5K1JYR7-F1
#
_entry.id   AF-A0A5K1JYR7-F1
#
_cell.length_a   1.000
_cell.length_b   1.000
_cell.length_c   1.000
_cell.angle_alpha   90.00
_cell.angle_beta   90.00
_cell.angle_gamma   90.00
#
_symmetry.space_group_name_H-M   'P 1'
#
loop_
_entity.id
_entity.type
_entity.pdbx_description
1 polymer ?
#
loop_
_entity_poly.entity_id
_entity_poly.type
_entity_poly.pdbx_seq_one_letter_code
_entity_poly.pdbx_strand_id
1 'polypeptide(L)'
;MELEQAMEADGNEDKTFAAMGVAKTITTVVNAVDSNPEILAQVQEIIIPIVKLTLDAKLLDLFDNMYDLVDALTFKLRSISPNMWPVFELTYKLFKSDAVDFLDEMLPSLDNFVSFGVDVFKARPDYCKMVLDIYQTSITSDHLGENDAVNGCKLAESLLLNLRGSVDDALPAIIGTALPVIEKAETNALKLATLNVVVNAVLYNPGAALHILNQAGPTTAPAFFEKWFAAINVESRLPRVHDKKLSIVALCALMEMDPTVIPESVQAGFPGVVSGALKLFQEYPKAVQDLGLLARKDLQEAFEEGDDDDDDDDDSKFLNMNEEDDDVWDEDSAYVEMLANESQRLREKSVKQANGEETSDDEEEDDIEEELGYISPLDIVDPYITFKQALTTFQMKNGNGYQIATTSLTAELQTFLMEVMRLADEHAAAAAAVVVPSA
;
A
#
# COMPACT_ATOMS: atom_id res chain seq x y z
N MET A 1 31.74 -22.15 33.95
CA MET A 1 31.97 -21.55 32.62
C MET A 1 30.94 -22.03 31.59
N GLU A 2 30.94 -23.25 31.04
CA GLU A 2 29.85 -23.68 30.12
C GLU A 2 28.48 -23.81 30.81
N LEU A 3 28.42 -24.32 32.04
CA LEU A 3 27.18 -24.41 32.82
C LEU A 3 26.70 -23.06 33.36
N GLU A 4 27.61 -22.12 33.62
CA GLU A 4 27.24 -20.74 34.01
C GLU A 4 26.76 -19.94 32.80
N GLN A 5 27.38 -20.11 31.63
CA GLN A 5 26.90 -19.52 30.39
C GLN A 5 25.56 -20.12 29.94
N ALA A 6 25.35 -21.43 30.13
CA ALA A 6 24.06 -22.06 29.88
C ALA A 6 22.99 -21.59 30.88
N MET A 7 23.31 -21.43 32.16
CA MET A 7 22.36 -20.92 33.17
C MET A 7 22.12 -19.40 33.07
N GLU A 8 23.10 -18.61 32.61
CA GLU A 8 22.93 -17.19 32.29
C GLU A 8 22.15 -16.99 31.00
N ALA A 9 22.30 -17.87 30.00
CA ALA A 9 21.48 -17.89 28.80
C ALA A 9 20.01 -18.26 29.14
N ASP A 10 19.80 -19.35 29.88
CA ASP A 10 18.47 -19.82 30.34
C ASP A 10 17.75 -18.75 31.18
N GLY A 11 18.46 -18.11 32.12
CA GLY A 11 17.91 -17.02 32.94
C GLY A 11 17.75 -15.66 32.22
N ASN A 12 18.28 -15.52 31.01
CA ASN A 12 18.06 -14.35 30.15
C ASN A 12 16.93 -14.60 29.15
N GLU A 13 16.83 -15.82 28.62
CA GLU A 13 15.69 -16.29 27.81
C GLU A 13 14.38 -16.17 28.58
N ASP A 14 14.32 -16.65 29.83
CA ASP A 14 13.13 -16.49 30.70
C ASP A 14 12.69 -15.03 30.86
N LYS A 15 13.67 -14.10 30.91
CA LYS A 15 13.38 -12.66 31.01
C LYS A 15 12.93 -12.07 29.68
N THR A 16 13.48 -12.54 28.56
CA THR A 16 13.04 -12.14 27.22
C THR A 16 11.60 -12.58 26.99
N PHE A 17 11.24 -13.83 27.31
CA PHE A 17 9.85 -14.31 27.21
C PHE A 17 8.90 -13.52 28.12
N ALA A 18 9.33 -13.21 29.35
CA ALA A 18 8.55 -12.35 30.24
C ALA A 18 8.36 -10.94 29.65
N ALA A 19 9.40 -10.37 29.03
CA ALA A 19 9.33 -9.06 28.37
C ALA A 19 8.41 -9.08 27.15
N MET A 20 8.43 -10.14 26.34
CA MET A 20 7.49 -10.35 25.22
C MET A 20 6.04 -10.41 25.73
N GLY A 21 5.78 -11.17 26.79
CA GLY A 21 4.45 -11.24 27.41
C GLY A 21 3.95 -9.87 27.92
N VAL A 22 4.86 -9.07 28.50
CA VAL A 22 4.55 -7.69 28.90
C VAL A 22 4.26 -6.82 27.67
N ALA A 23 5.07 -6.91 26.61
CA ALA A 23 4.84 -6.15 25.38
C ALA A 23 3.48 -6.48 24.75
N LYS A 24 3.11 -7.76 24.65
CA LYS A 24 1.78 -8.20 24.18
C LYS A 24 0.64 -7.66 25.05
N THR A 25 0.84 -7.60 26.36
CA THR A 25 -0.13 -7.00 27.28
C THR A 25 -0.27 -5.48 27.03
N ILE A 26 0.84 -4.78 26.78
CA ILE A 26 0.81 -3.36 26.40
C ILE A 26 0.05 -3.18 25.08
N THR A 27 0.29 -4.01 24.07
CA THR A 27 -0.45 -3.99 22.80
C THR A 27 -1.95 -4.16 23.01
N THR A 28 -2.35 -5.09 23.88
CA THR A 28 -3.76 -5.29 24.23
C THR A 28 -4.38 -4.04 24.86
N VAL A 29 -3.65 -3.35 25.74
CA VAL A 29 -4.11 -2.08 26.33
C VAL A 29 -4.21 -0.99 25.27
N VAL A 30 -3.23 -0.88 24.36
CA VAL A 30 -3.28 0.07 23.22
C VAL A 30 -4.54 -0.16 22.39
N ASN A 31 -4.85 -1.42 22.09
CA ASN A 31 -6.05 -1.77 21.30
C ASN A 31 -7.35 -1.50 22.06
N ALA A 32 -7.39 -1.70 23.37
CA ALA A 32 -8.58 -1.42 24.19
C ALA A 32 -8.88 0.09 24.33
N VAL A 33 -7.88 0.96 24.16
CA VAL A 33 -7.99 2.42 24.34
C VAL A 33 -8.22 3.16 23.01
N ASP A 34 -8.35 2.43 21.91
CA ASP A 34 -8.42 2.97 20.55
C ASP A 34 -9.52 4.02 20.34
N SER A 35 -10.68 3.84 20.98
CA SER A 35 -11.80 4.78 20.87
C SER A 35 -11.55 6.14 21.54
N ASN A 36 -10.39 6.35 22.17
CA ASN A 36 -10.05 7.60 22.84
C ASN A 36 -8.64 8.12 22.46
N PRO A 37 -8.54 8.92 21.38
CA PRO A 37 -7.25 9.41 20.86
C PRO A 37 -6.45 10.24 21.88
N GLU A 38 -7.10 10.94 22.80
CA GLU A 38 -6.41 11.75 23.82
C GLU A 38 -5.70 10.87 24.85
N ILE A 39 -6.34 9.76 25.27
CA ILE A 39 -5.72 8.79 26.17
C ILE A 39 -4.63 8.03 25.42
N LEU A 40 -4.89 7.63 24.17
CA LEU A 40 -3.91 6.93 23.34
C LEU A 40 -2.64 7.75 23.13
N ALA A 41 -2.76 9.06 22.91
CA ALA A 41 -1.62 9.97 22.83
C ALA A 41 -0.81 10.02 24.13
N GLN A 42 -1.46 9.98 25.30
CA GLN A 42 -0.76 9.92 26.59
C GLN A 42 -0.07 8.57 26.81
N VAL A 43 -0.71 7.47 26.43
CA VAL A 43 -0.15 6.11 26.48
C VAL A 43 1.09 6.01 25.60
N GLN A 44 1.03 6.56 24.38
CA GLN A 44 2.17 6.62 23.46
C GLN A 44 3.41 7.24 24.12
N GLU A 45 3.26 8.36 24.83
CA GLU A 45 4.39 9.04 25.49
C GLU A 45 5.03 8.21 26.61
N ILE A 46 4.30 7.25 27.18
CA ILE A 46 4.82 6.28 28.17
C ILE A 46 5.53 5.11 27.47
N ILE A 47 5.05 4.69 26.29
CA ILE A 47 5.59 3.55 25.54
C ILE A 47 6.87 3.92 24.77
N ILE A 48 6.97 5.13 24.21
CA ILE A 48 8.13 5.58 23.42
C ILE A 48 9.47 5.31 24.13
N PRO A 49 9.67 5.65 25.43
CA PRO A 49 10.91 5.33 26.13
C PRO A 49 11.26 3.84 26.18
N ILE A 50 10.25 2.96 26.26
CA ILE A 50 10.43 1.50 26.27
C ILE A 50 10.94 1.06 24.90
N VAL A 51 10.26 1.47 23.83
CA VAL A 51 10.68 1.18 22.44
C VAL A 51 12.11 1.64 22.20
N LYS A 52 12.41 2.91 22.52
CA LYS A 52 13.76 3.45 22.34
C LYS A 52 14.83 2.68 23.09
N LEU A 53 14.56 2.30 24.35
CA LEU A 53 15.50 1.54 25.15
C LEU A 53 15.78 0.16 24.52
N THR A 54 14.73 -0.53 24.06
CA THR A 54 14.84 -1.83 23.39
C THR A 54 15.65 -1.75 22.10
N LEU A 55 15.36 -0.74 21.26
CA LEU A 55 16.08 -0.49 20.01
C LEU A 55 17.53 -0.08 20.25
N ASP A 56 17.81 0.83 21.19
CA ASP A 56 19.17 1.26 21.56
C ASP A 56 20.01 0.11 22.14
N ALA A 57 19.38 -0.78 22.92
CA ALA A 57 20.01 -1.97 23.49
C ALA A 57 20.14 -3.12 22.48
N LYS A 58 19.59 -2.98 21.27
CA LYS A 58 19.61 -3.98 20.19
C LYS A 58 19.06 -5.33 20.64
N LEU A 59 17.97 -5.32 21.39
CA LEU A 59 17.29 -6.54 21.83
C LEU A 59 16.43 -7.08 20.67
N LEU A 60 17.09 -7.72 19.70
CA LEU A 60 16.49 -8.16 18.44
C LEU A 60 15.25 -9.04 18.64
N ASP A 61 15.27 -9.92 19.66
CA ASP A 61 14.15 -10.81 20.01
C ASP A 61 12.85 -10.08 20.37
N LEU A 62 12.92 -8.76 20.65
CA LEU A 62 11.77 -7.92 20.98
C LEU A 62 11.37 -6.98 19.84
N PHE A 63 12.09 -6.99 18.70
CA PHE A 63 11.86 -6.02 17.62
C PHE A 63 10.47 -6.11 17.03
N ASP A 64 10.01 -7.32 16.75
CA ASP A 64 8.63 -7.61 16.32
C ASP A 64 7.61 -6.90 17.22
N ASN A 65 7.64 -7.17 18.54
CA ASN A 65 6.71 -6.55 19.48
C ASN A 65 6.87 -5.01 19.59
N MET A 66 8.08 -4.48 19.42
CA MET A 66 8.30 -3.04 19.47
C MET A 66 7.78 -2.33 18.22
N TYR A 67 8.01 -2.90 17.03
CA TYR A 67 7.52 -2.33 15.78
C TYR A 67 6.02 -2.50 15.63
N ASP A 68 5.42 -3.58 16.15
CA ASP A 68 3.97 -3.71 16.30
C ASP A 68 3.39 -2.57 17.14
N LEU A 69 4.02 -2.25 18.28
CA LEU A 69 3.57 -1.15 19.13
C LEU A 69 3.69 0.20 18.44
N VAL A 70 4.81 0.45 17.74
CA VAL A 70 5.02 1.70 17.00
C VAL A 70 4.00 1.81 15.88
N ASP A 71 3.78 0.74 15.12
CA ASP A 71 2.79 0.67 14.05
C ASP A 71 1.39 0.95 14.59
N ALA A 72 0.94 0.18 15.59
CA ALA A 72 -0.40 0.32 16.18
C ALA A 72 -0.65 1.74 16.70
N LEU A 73 0.32 2.34 17.41
CA LEU A 73 0.19 3.70 17.94
C LEU A 73 0.09 4.75 16.82
N THR A 74 1.01 4.68 15.84
CA THR A 74 1.08 5.67 14.76
C THR A 74 -0.10 5.55 13.79
N PHE A 75 -0.55 4.33 13.51
CA PHE A 75 -1.70 4.04 12.67
C PHE A 75 -3.00 4.54 13.31
N LYS A 76 -3.28 4.16 14.57
CA LYS A 76 -4.51 4.56 15.28
C LYS A 76 -4.59 6.07 15.49
N LEU A 77 -3.47 6.74 15.79
CA LEU A 77 -3.43 8.19 15.95
C LEU A 77 -3.42 8.97 14.63
N ARG A 78 -3.16 8.30 13.49
CA ARG A 78 -2.99 8.91 12.15
C ARG A 78 -2.10 10.16 12.15
N SER A 79 -1.12 10.19 13.04
CA SER A 79 -0.22 11.33 13.26
C SER A 79 1.05 10.88 13.96
N ILE A 80 2.16 11.57 13.69
CA ILE A 80 3.47 11.27 14.30
C ILE A 80 3.83 12.34 15.34
N SER A 81 3.93 11.94 16.61
CA SER A 81 4.33 12.88 17.67
C SER A 81 5.81 13.29 17.57
N PRO A 82 6.20 14.47 18.10
CA PRO A 82 7.59 14.90 18.14
C PRO A 82 8.55 13.88 18.76
N ASN A 83 8.09 13.14 19.79
CA ASN A 83 8.90 12.17 20.51
C ASN A 83 8.99 10.81 19.81
N MET A 84 8.16 10.56 18.80
CA MET A 84 8.20 9.36 17.98
C MET A 84 9.28 9.45 16.89
N TRP A 85 9.64 10.64 16.40
CA TRP A 85 10.67 10.79 15.36
C TRP A 85 12.06 10.23 15.71
N PRO A 86 12.56 10.34 16.95
CA PRO A 86 13.76 9.63 17.36
C PRO A 86 13.70 8.11 17.16
N VAL A 87 12.51 7.49 17.19
CA VAL A 87 12.33 6.06 16.89
C VAL A 87 12.64 5.82 15.41
N PHE A 88 12.08 6.61 14.49
CA PHE A 88 12.40 6.55 13.05
C PHE A 88 13.92 6.68 12.80
N GLU A 89 14.59 7.63 13.45
CA GLU A 89 16.04 7.81 13.32
C GLU A 89 16.83 6.60 13.85
N LEU A 90 16.34 5.90 14.89
CA LEU A 90 16.94 4.68 15.42
C LEU A 90 16.69 3.49 14.49
N THR A 91 15.47 3.34 13.99
CA THR A 91 15.09 2.32 12.99
C THR A 91 16.03 2.36 11.79
N TYR A 92 16.23 3.54 11.19
CA TYR A 92 17.17 3.69 10.07
C TYR A 92 18.61 3.29 10.45
N LYS A 93 19.09 3.70 11.63
CA LYS A 93 20.45 3.33 12.08
C LYS A 93 20.59 1.81 12.25
N LEU A 94 19.59 1.16 12.84
CA LEU A 94 19.56 -0.29 13.04
C LEU A 94 19.53 -1.04 11.72
N PHE A 95 18.66 -0.61 10.79
CA PHE A 95 18.62 -1.17 9.43
C PHE A 95 19.97 -1.07 8.72
N LYS A 96 20.69 0.04 8.87
CA LYS A 96 22.04 0.22 8.27
C LYS A 96 23.17 -0.51 9.01
N SER A 97 22.89 -1.17 10.13
CA SER A 97 23.91 -1.80 10.96
C SER A 97 23.55 -3.24 11.33
N ASP A 98 22.89 -3.43 12.46
CA ASP A 98 22.73 -4.75 13.09
C ASP A 98 21.45 -5.49 12.69
N ALA A 99 20.50 -4.83 12.03
CA ALA A 99 19.15 -5.35 11.80
C ALA A 99 18.65 -5.08 10.38
N VAL A 100 19.52 -5.30 9.38
CA VAL A 100 19.17 -5.14 7.96
C VAL A 100 18.10 -6.15 7.52
N ASP A 101 18.14 -7.36 8.10
CA ASP A 101 17.23 -8.47 7.79
C ASP A 101 15.85 -8.34 8.48
N PHE A 102 15.64 -7.30 9.30
CA PHE A 102 14.37 -7.03 10.00
C PHE A 102 13.49 -6.02 9.25
N LEU A 103 13.66 -5.90 7.92
CA LEU A 103 12.95 -4.90 7.13
C LEU A 103 11.44 -5.16 7.12
N ASP A 104 11.04 -6.42 7.16
CA ASP A 104 9.63 -6.83 7.17
C ASP A 104 8.91 -6.29 8.40
N GLU A 105 9.50 -6.46 9.59
CA GLU A 105 8.97 -5.95 10.85
C GLU A 105 9.03 -4.41 10.93
N MET A 106 10.06 -3.80 10.32
CA MET A 106 10.19 -2.34 10.30
C MET A 106 9.20 -1.65 9.35
N LEU A 107 8.78 -2.32 8.28
CA LEU A 107 8.06 -1.72 7.15
C LEU A 107 6.75 -1.03 7.58
N PRO A 108 5.85 -1.64 8.37
CA PRO A 108 4.58 -1.01 8.76
C PRO A 108 4.80 0.33 9.49
N SER A 109 5.75 0.35 10.42
CA SER A 109 6.14 1.57 11.13
C SER A 109 6.74 2.62 10.18
N LEU A 110 7.65 2.23 9.29
CA LEU A 110 8.27 3.12 8.31
C LEU A 110 7.23 3.73 7.37
N ASP A 111 6.25 2.94 6.90
CA ASP A 111 5.15 3.42 6.09
C ASP A 111 4.31 4.46 6.83
N ASN A 112 3.93 4.20 8.09
CA ASN A 112 3.18 5.16 8.90
C ASN A 112 3.93 6.48 9.09
N PHE A 113 5.26 6.44 9.29
CA PHE A 113 6.06 7.67 9.35
C PHE A 113 5.96 8.49 8.07
N VAL A 114 5.99 7.85 6.89
CA VAL A 114 5.87 8.52 5.59
C VAL A 114 4.44 9.04 5.37
N SER A 115 3.44 8.20 5.63
CA SER A 115 2.02 8.46 5.40
C SER A 115 1.44 9.53 6.32
N PHE A 116 1.78 9.51 7.62
CA PHE A 116 1.24 10.46 8.61
C PHE A 116 2.21 11.59 8.98
N GLY A 117 3.46 11.53 8.51
CA GLY A 117 4.52 12.50 8.79
C GLY A 117 4.88 13.42 7.62
N VAL A 118 4.00 13.54 6.61
CA VAL A 118 4.23 14.25 5.34
C VAL A 118 4.89 15.63 5.50
N ASP A 119 4.41 16.46 6.42
CA ASP A 119 4.95 17.82 6.63
C ASP A 119 6.39 17.80 7.15
N VAL A 120 6.75 16.83 7.98
CA VAL A 120 8.10 16.68 8.50
C VAL A 120 9.03 16.19 7.40
N PHE A 121 8.61 15.22 6.58
CA PHE A 121 9.39 14.77 5.43
C PHE A 121 9.66 15.89 4.43
N LYS A 122 8.66 16.74 4.15
CA LYS A 122 8.83 17.94 3.30
C LYS A 122 9.83 18.94 3.90
N ALA A 123 9.85 19.08 5.23
CA ALA A 123 10.76 19.98 5.93
C ALA A 123 12.18 19.39 6.15
N ARG A 124 12.31 18.07 6.12
CA ARG A 124 13.54 17.31 6.42
C ARG A 124 13.95 16.43 5.23
N PRO A 125 14.65 16.99 4.23
CA PRO A 125 15.13 16.22 3.07
C PRO A 125 16.06 15.05 3.44
N ASP A 126 16.68 15.08 4.62
CA ASP A 126 17.45 13.98 5.16
C ASP A 126 16.60 12.75 5.46
N TYR A 127 15.35 12.90 5.90
CA TYR A 127 14.45 11.75 6.13
C TYR A 127 14.04 11.08 4.81
N CYS A 128 13.75 11.87 3.77
CA CYS A 128 13.51 11.33 2.43
C CYS A 128 14.72 10.51 1.93
N LYS A 129 15.95 10.97 2.23
CA LYS A 129 17.19 10.25 1.87
C LYS A 129 17.36 8.96 2.67
N MET A 130 16.97 8.93 3.94
CA MET A 130 17.00 7.71 4.75
C MET A 130 16.08 6.64 4.16
N VAL A 131 14.84 7.01 3.83
CA VAL A 131 13.86 6.10 3.19
C VAL A 131 14.34 5.63 1.82
N LEU A 132 14.87 6.55 1.00
CA LEU A 132 15.46 6.20 -0.29
C LEU A 132 16.63 5.23 -0.14
N ASP A 133 17.50 5.42 0.84
CA ASP A 133 18.63 4.53 1.12
C ASP A 133 18.17 3.15 1.60
N ILE A 134 17.10 3.06 2.39
CA ILE A 134 16.46 1.78 2.77
C ILE A 134 16.01 1.04 1.50
N TYR A 135 15.23 1.70 0.65
CA TYR A 135 14.76 1.15 -0.62
C TYR A 135 15.91 0.67 -1.53
N GLN A 136 16.96 1.48 -1.67
CA GLN A 136 18.12 1.09 -2.49
C GLN A 136 18.88 -0.07 -1.89
N THR A 137 19.04 -0.09 -0.56
CA THR A 137 19.72 -1.19 0.14
C THR A 137 18.94 -2.48 0.02
N SER A 138 17.61 -2.46 0.17
CA SER A 138 16.78 -3.67 0.08
C SER A 138 16.79 -4.33 -1.30
N ILE A 139 17.09 -3.57 -2.34
CA ILE A 139 17.20 -4.07 -3.71
C ILE A 139 18.62 -4.49 -4.09
N THR A 140 19.64 -3.83 -3.53
CA THR A 140 21.03 -3.98 -4.00
C THR A 140 21.94 -4.73 -3.04
N SER A 141 21.49 -5.01 -1.82
CA SER A 141 22.24 -5.77 -0.83
C SER A 141 22.30 -7.25 -1.20
N ASP A 142 23.49 -7.83 -1.22
CA ASP A 142 23.68 -9.28 -1.40
C ASP A 142 23.21 -10.09 -0.17
N HIS A 143 22.90 -9.43 0.95
CA HIS A 143 22.40 -10.07 2.17
C HIS A 143 20.89 -10.25 2.19
N LEU A 144 20.17 -9.50 1.36
CA LEU A 144 18.72 -9.45 1.35
C LEU A 144 18.14 -10.20 0.16
N GLY A 145 16.94 -10.75 0.33
CA GLY A 145 16.25 -11.55 -0.68
C GLY A 145 15.24 -10.76 -1.52
N GLU A 146 14.51 -11.46 -2.39
CA GLU A 146 13.46 -10.83 -3.20
C GLU A 146 12.29 -10.30 -2.35
N ASN A 147 11.99 -10.92 -1.21
CA ASN A 147 10.94 -10.47 -0.28
C ASN A 147 11.31 -9.09 0.32
N ASP A 148 12.55 -8.90 0.76
CA ASP A 148 13.04 -7.60 1.24
C ASP A 148 13.03 -6.54 0.13
N ALA A 149 13.34 -6.95 -1.11
CA ALA A 149 13.26 -6.08 -2.27
C ALA A 149 11.80 -5.64 -2.55
N VAL A 150 10.82 -6.53 -2.37
CA VAL A 150 9.38 -6.20 -2.42
C VAL A 150 9.03 -5.20 -1.33
N ASN A 151 9.48 -5.40 -0.09
CA ASN A 151 9.25 -4.47 1.03
C ASN A 151 9.84 -3.08 0.77
N GLY A 152 11.04 -3.02 0.18
CA GLY A 152 11.59 -1.76 -0.31
C GLY A 152 10.70 -1.10 -1.36
N CYS A 153 10.21 -1.86 -2.34
CA CYS A 153 9.32 -1.33 -3.37
C CYS A 153 8.04 -0.73 -2.79
N LYS A 154 7.44 -1.37 -1.78
CA LYS A 154 6.30 -0.81 -1.02
C LYS A 154 6.66 0.53 -0.37
N LEU A 155 7.84 0.62 0.24
CA LEU A 155 8.31 1.86 0.87
C LEU A 155 8.57 2.99 -0.16
N ALA A 156 9.11 2.65 -1.33
CA ALA A 156 9.28 3.61 -2.43
C ALA A 156 7.95 4.09 -3.00
N GLU A 157 6.96 3.19 -3.10
CA GLU A 157 5.60 3.56 -3.45
C GLU A 157 5.00 4.54 -2.43
N SER A 158 5.08 4.22 -1.14
CA SER A 158 4.59 5.10 -0.07
C SER A 158 5.18 6.51 -0.17
N LEU A 159 6.49 6.60 -0.42
CA LEU A 159 7.18 7.88 -0.63
C LEU A 159 6.60 8.66 -1.82
N LEU A 160 6.38 8.00 -2.95
CA LEU A 160 5.86 8.63 -4.18
C LEU A 160 4.38 9.00 -4.07
N LEU A 161 3.56 8.21 -3.40
CA LEU A 161 2.14 8.49 -3.24
C LEU A 161 1.87 9.61 -2.22
N ASN A 162 2.57 9.60 -1.07
CA ASN A 162 2.34 10.57 0.00
C ASN A 162 3.06 11.91 -0.21
N LEU A 163 4.23 11.92 -0.86
CA LEU A 163 5.07 13.13 -0.99
C LEU A 163 5.06 13.73 -2.41
N ARG A 164 3.94 13.60 -3.13
CA ARG A 164 3.79 14.15 -4.49
C ARG A 164 4.22 15.62 -4.59
N GLY A 165 5.11 15.89 -5.55
CA GLY A 165 5.70 17.21 -5.81
C GLY A 165 6.72 17.69 -4.79
N SER A 166 7.21 16.83 -3.89
CA SER A 166 8.18 17.18 -2.84
C SER A 166 9.45 16.32 -2.83
N VAL A 167 9.53 15.27 -3.64
CA VAL A 167 10.66 14.32 -3.72
C VAL A 167 11.20 14.17 -5.16
N ASP A 168 11.12 15.21 -5.98
CA ASP A 168 11.57 15.19 -7.39
C ASP A 168 13.03 14.74 -7.54
N ASP A 169 13.91 15.14 -6.61
CA ASP A 169 15.33 14.76 -6.61
C ASP A 169 15.57 13.26 -6.39
N ALA A 170 14.61 12.54 -5.78
CA ALA A 170 14.71 11.10 -5.54
C ALA A 170 14.28 10.29 -6.77
N LEU A 171 13.49 10.87 -7.68
CA LEU A 171 12.89 10.17 -8.82
C LEU A 171 13.92 9.45 -9.72
N PRO A 172 15.08 10.05 -10.08
CA PRO A 172 16.09 9.36 -10.87
C PRO A 172 16.68 8.14 -10.16
N ALA A 173 16.89 8.23 -8.85
CA ALA A 173 17.42 7.13 -8.05
C ALA A 173 16.40 6.00 -7.93
N ILE A 174 15.12 6.32 -7.72
CA ILE A 174 14.03 5.33 -7.64
C ILE A 174 13.90 4.56 -8.95
N ILE A 175 13.76 5.26 -10.08
CA ILE A 175 13.66 4.61 -11.40
C ILE A 175 14.94 3.83 -11.72
N GLY A 176 16.11 4.42 -11.46
CA GLY A 176 17.41 3.80 -11.73
C GLY A 176 17.65 2.51 -10.95
N THR A 177 17.10 2.39 -9.73
CA THR A 177 17.17 1.19 -8.91
C THR A 177 16.15 0.12 -9.35
N ALA A 178 14.94 0.51 -9.76
CA ALA A 178 13.92 -0.45 -10.20
C ALA A 178 14.24 -1.10 -11.57
N LEU A 179 14.77 -0.32 -12.52
CA LEU A 179 14.96 -0.76 -13.91
C LEU A 179 15.78 -2.06 -14.07
N PRO A 180 16.95 -2.23 -13.42
CA PRO A 180 17.73 -3.46 -13.55
C PRO A 180 17.02 -4.69 -12.98
N VAL A 181 16.10 -4.51 -12.05
CA VAL A 181 15.40 -5.58 -11.32
C VAL A 181 14.21 -6.10 -12.12
N ILE A 182 13.51 -5.23 -12.86
CA ILE A 182 12.38 -5.60 -13.73
C ILE A 182 12.74 -6.71 -14.76
N GLU A 183 14.02 -6.85 -15.13
CA GLU A 183 14.51 -7.92 -16.01
C GLU A 183 15.02 -9.15 -15.26
N LYS A 184 15.45 -9.00 -14.00
CA LYS A 184 16.17 -10.04 -13.25
C LYS A 184 15.32 -10.74 -12.21
N ALA A 185 14.23 -10.12 -11.77
CA ALA A 185 13.34 -10.67 -10.76
C ALA A 185 12.84 -12.07 -11.14
N GLU A 186 12.95 -13.00 -10.21
CA GLU A 186 12.56 -14.39 -10.39
C GLU A 186 11.09 -14.60 -9.98
N THR A 187 10.69 -14.06 -8.83
CA THR A 187 9.32 -14.12 -8.29
C THR A 187 8.36 -13.19 -9.04
N ASN A 188 7.08 -13.56 -9.06
CA ASN A 188 6.04 -12.69 -9.61
C ASN A 188 5.81 -11.47 -8.71
N ALA A 189 5.94 -11.63 -7.39
CA ALA A 189 5.85 -10.55 -6.41
C ALA A 189 6.85 -9.43 -6.71
N LEU A 190 8.14 -9.74 -6.90
CA LEU A 190 9.14 -8.72 -7.19
C LEU A 190 8.99 -8.10 -8.58
N LYS A 191 8.60 -8.89 -9.59
CA LYS A 191 8.28 -8.37 -10.93
C LYS A 191 7.16 -7.32 -10.87
N LEU A 192 6.10 -7.61 -10.13
CA LEU A 192 4.97 -6.71 -9.97
C LEU A 192 5.35 -5.48 -9.15
N ALA A 193 6.00 -5.68 -7.99
CA ALA A 193 6.40 -4.58 -7.11
C ALA A 193 7.33 -3.58 -7.82
N THR A 194 8.31 -4.07 -8.57
CA THR A 194 9.23 -3.21 -9.33
C THR A 194 8.57 -2.53 -10.53
N LEU A 195 7.63 -3.19 -11.20
CA LEU A 195 6.78 -2.56 -12.22
C LEU A 195 5.98 -1.41 -11.60
N ASN A 196 5.32 -1.65 -10.47
CA ASN A 196 4.53 -0.66 -9.75
C ASN A 196 5.36 0.52 -9.26
N VAL A 197 6.63 0.35 -8.88
CA VAL A 197 7.51 1.47 -8.54
C VAL A 197 7.66 2.44 -9.74
N VAL A 198 7.84 1.91 -10.95
CA VAL A 198 7.97 2.76 -12.15
C VAL A 198 6.61 3.34 -12.56
N VAL A 199 5.51 2.60 -12.40
CA VAL A 199 4.14 3.13 -12.60
C VAL A 199 3.83 4.27 -11.62
N ASN A 200 4.21 4.13 -10.34
CA ASN A 200 4.12 5.18 -9.33
C ASN A 200 4.96 6.40 -9.72
N ALA A 201 6.16 6.21 -10.28
CA ALA A 201 6.97 7.31 -10.76
C ALA A 201 6.29 8.06 -11.92
N VAL A 202 5.63 7.34 -12.83
CA VAL A 202 4.80 7.92 -13.90
C VAL A 202 3.62 8.70 -13.31
N LEU A 203 2.94 8.16 -12.30
CA LEU A 203 1.85 8.84 -11.61
C LEU A 203 2.33 10.08 -10.84
N TYR A 204 3.50 10.01 -10.21
CA TYR A 204 4.11 11.12 -9.47
C TYR A 204 4.39 12.31 -10.39
N ASN A 205 5.08 12.07 -11.50
CA ASN A 205 5.39 13.10 -12.50
C ASN A 205 5.67 12.42 -13.86
N PRO A 206 4.68 12.34 -14.76
CA PRO A 206 4.82 11.55 -15.98
C PRO A 206 5.86 12.15 -16.94
N GLY A 207 5.97 13.48 -17.00
CA GLY A 207 6.98 14.16 -17.81
C GLY A 207 8.41 13.84 -17.36
N ALA A 208 8.68 13.95 -16.06
CA ALA A 208 9.99 13.65 -15.49
C ALA A 208 10.32 12.15 -15.59
N ALA A 209 9.37 11.27 -15.27
CA ALA A 209 9.57 9.83 -15.34
C ALA A 209 9.92 9.36 -16.77
N LEU A 210 9.15 9.80 -17.77
CA LEU A 210 9.43 9.45 -19.17
C LEU A 210 10.76 10.04 -19.66
N HIS A 211 11.16 11.21 -19.17
CA HIS A 211 12.46 11.78 -19.48
C HIS A 211 13.60 10.95 -18.89
N ILE A 212 13.51 10.56 -17.62
CA ILE A 212 14.49 9.72 -16.92
C ILE A 212 14.62 8.36 -17.62
N LEU A 213 13.50 7.73 -17.97
CA LEU A 213 13.51 6.46 -18.71
C LEU A 213 14.26 6.58 -20.05
N ASN A 214 14.04 7.66 -20.82
CA ASN A 214 14.76 7.88 -22.06
C ASN A 214 16.25 8.19 -21.87
N GLN A 215 16.63 8.84 -20.77
CA GLN A 215 18.04 9.06 -20.42
C GLN A 215 18.77 7.75 -20.11
N ALA A 216 18.07 6.77 -19.51
CA ALA A 216 18.62 5.43 -19.26
C ALA A 216 18.86 4.64 -20.55
N GLY A 217 18.14 4.95 -21.63
CA GLY A 217 18.36 4.41 -22.96
C GLY A 217 17.18 4.68 -23.91
N PRO A 218 17.41 4.75 -25.24
CA PRO A 218 16.36 5.08 -26.21
C PRO A 218 15.24 4.02 -26.30
N THR A 219 15.52 2.79 -25.88
CA THR A 219 14.56 1.67 -25.86
C THR A 219 13.94 1.42 -24.50
N THR A 220 14.42 2.08 -23.44
CA THR A 220 14.00 1.79 -22.05
C THR A 220 12.56 2.19 -21.80
N ALA A 221 12.14 3.40 -22.22
CA ALA A 221 10.75 3.83 -22.09
C ALA A 221 9.78 2.94 -22.91
N PRO A 222 10.05 2.62 -24.19
CA PRO A 222 9.26 1.63 -24.94
C PRO A 222 9.17 0.26 -24.27
N ALA A 223 10.30 -0.28 -23.78
CA ALA A 223 10.33 -1.60 -23.12
C ALA A 223 9.52 -1.61 -21.82
N PHE A 224 9.58 -0.53 -21.03
CA PHE A 224 8.73 -0.37 -19.85
C PHE A 224 7.24 -0.41 -20.23
N PHE A 225 6.82 0.37 -21.24
CA PHE A 225 5.42 0.33 -21.69
C PHE A 225 5.02 -1.05 -22.20
N GLU A 226 5.87 -1.72 -22.98
CA GLU A 226 5.60 -3.08 -23.45
C GLU A 226 5.33 -4.04 -22.28
N LYS A 227 6.16 -3.99 -21.23
CA LYS A 227 5.97 -4.79 -20.02
C LYS A 227 4.70 -4.41 -19.26
N TRP A 228 4.45 -3.12 -19.07
CA TRP A 228 3.28 -2.64 -18.34
C TRP A 228 1.99 -3.03 -19.07
N PHE A 229 1.92 -2.83 -20.39
CA PHE A 229 0.77 -3.27 -21.19
C PHE A 229 0.65 -4.81 -21.25
N ALA A 230 1.76 -5.56 -21.22
CA ALA A 230 1.71 -7.00 -21.09
C ALA A 230 1.13 -7.45 -19.73
N ALA A 231 1.36 -6.69 -18.67
CA ALA A 231 0.71 -6.93 -17.36
C ALA A 231 -0.78 -6.58 -17.41
N ILE A 232 -1.16 -5.44 -18.01
CA ILE A 232 -2.57 -5.02 -18.16
C ILE A 232 -3.40 -6.01 -19.00
N ASN A 233 -2.79 -6.68 -19.97
CA ASN A 233 -3.51 -7.55 -20.90
C ASN A 233 -3.69 -9.00 -20.38
N VAL A 234 -3.16 -9.32 -19.20
CA VAL A 234 -3.21 -10.67 -18.62
C VAL A 234 -3.82 -10.55 -17.23
N GLU A 235 -5.03 -11.09 -17.06
CA GLU A 235 -5.84 -10.96 -15.84
C GLU A 235 -5.08 -11.26 -14.54
N SER A 236 -4.19 -12.26 -14.56
CA SER A 236 -3.41 -12.69 -13.37
C SER A 236 -2.20 -11.84 -13.03
N ARG A 237 -1.80 -10.86 -13.86
CA ARG A 237 -0.56 -10.08 -13.65
C ARG A 237 -0.75 -8.81 -12.82
N LEU A 238 -1.98 -8.34 -12.67
CA LEU A 238 -2.34 -7.25 -11.78
C LEU A 238 -3.50 -7.74 -10.89
N PRO A 239 -3.25 -8.66 -9.94
CA PRO A 239 -4.32 -9.35 -9.23
C PRO A 239 -5.12 -8.41 -8.33
N ARG A 240 -4.47 -7.44 -7.68
CA ARG A 240 -5.06 -6.59 -6.65
C ARG A 240 -5.86 -5.42 -7.19
N VAL A 241 -6.83 -4.95 -6.42
CA VAL A 241 -7.56 -3.69 -6.62
C VAL A 241 -6.58 -2.53 -6.64
N HIS A 242 -5.62 -2.50 -5.70
CA HIS A 242 -4.59 -1.49 -5.65
C HIS A 242 -3.77 -1.39 -6.94
N ASP A 243 -3.29 -2.52 -7.47
CA ASP A 243 -2.47 -2.56 -8.71
C ASP A 243 -3.24 -2.01 -9.93
N LYS A 244 -4.51 -2.41 -10.06
CA LYS A 244 -5.40 -1.93 -11.12
C LYS A 244 -5.67 -0.44 -10.97
N LYS A 245 -5.97 0.03 -9.75
CA LYS A 245 -6.26 1.43 -9.45
C LYS A 245 -5.05 2.33 -9.71
N LEU A 246 -3.87 1.94 -9.22
CA LEU A 246 -2.60 2.60 -9.49
C LEU A 246 -2.37 2.74 -11.00
N SER A 247 -2.54 1.65 -11.75
CA SER A 247 -2.35 1.66 -13.20
C SER A 247 -3.36 2.56 -13.92
N ILE A 248 -4.65 2.51 -13.55
CA ILE A 248 -5.69 3.39 -14.13
C ILE A 248 -5.31 4.86 -13.92
N VAL A 249 -5.01 5.26 -12.68
CA VAL A 249 -4.72 6.66 -12.35
C VAL A 249 -3.40 7.11 -13.00
N ALA A 250 -2.39 6.24 -13.11
CA ALA A 250 -1.16 6.54 -13.84
C ALA A 250 -1.39 6.74 -15.35
N LEU A 251 -2.24 5.92 -15.98
CA LEU A 251 -2.65 6.11 -17.37
C LEU A 251 -3.45 7.41 -17.56
N CYS A 252 -4.27 7.79 -16.58
CA CYS A 252 -4.95 9.09 -16.56
C CYS A 252 -3.94 10.25 -16.53
N ALA A 253 -2.92 10.18 -15.68
CA ALA A 253 -1.86 11.19 -15.63
C ALA A 253 -1.10 11.33 -16.96
N LEU A 254 -0.90 10.23 -17.69
CA LEU A 254 -0.34 10.27 -19.05
C LEU A 254 -1.28 11.02 -20.03
N MET A 255 -2.59 10.76 -19.99
CA MET A 255 -3.57 11.44 -20.86
C MET A 255 -3.59 12.96 -20.68
N GLU A 256 -3.28 13.44 -19.48
CA GLU A 256 -3.27 14.87 -19.15
C GLU A 256 -1.99 15.61 -19.56
N MET A 257 -0.96 14.89 -20.01
CA MET A 257 0.30 15.46 -20.46
C MET A 257 0.12 16.41 -21.64
N ASP A 258 0.98 17.42 -21.70
CA ASP A 258 1.11 18.22 -22.91
C ASP A 258 1.76 17.38 -24.02
N PRO A 259 1.18 17.30 -25.23
CA PRO A 259 1.75 16.50 -26.31
C PRO A 259 3.18 16.90 -26.70
N THR A 260 3.62 18.13 -26.40
CA THR A 260 4.99 18.59 -26.67
C THR A 260 6.05 17.98 -25.77
N VAL A 261 5.67 17.49 -24.58
CA VAL A 261 6.60 16.87 -23.62
C VAL A 261 6.63 15.34 -23.71
N ILE A 262 5.78 14.74 -24.54
CA ILE A 262 5.78 13.29 -24.78
C ILE A 262 7.01 12.91 -25.64
N PRO A 263 7.92 12.06 -25.13
CA PRO A 263 9.11 11.68 -25.89
C PRO A 263 8.79 10.91 -27.18
N GLU A 264 9.54 11.18 -28.25
CA GLU A 264 9.33 10.56 -29.57
C GLU A 264 9.35 9.02 -29.52
N SER A 265 10.15 8.44 -28.62
CA SER A 265 10.27 6.99 -28.45
C SER A 265 8.95 6.30 -28.09
N VAL A 266 8.04 6.99 -27.40
CA VAL A 266 6.77 6.41 -26.90
C VAL A 266 5.53 6.97 -27.61
N GLN A 267 5.68 7.99 -28.47
CA GLN A 267 4.56 8.62 -29.17
C GLN A 267 3.73 7.62 -30.00
N ALA A 268 4.36 6.62 -30.61
CA ALA A 268 3.66 5.62 -31.41
C ALA A 268 2.75 4.70 -30.58
N GLY A 269 3.14 4.38 -29.34
CA GLY A 269 2.35 3.56 -28.40
C GLY A 269 1.36 4.35 -27.56
N PHE A 270 1.50 5.68 -27.52
CA PHE A 270 0.69 6.56 -26.68
C PHE A 270 -0.84 6.46 -26.90
N PRO A 271 -1.36 6.24 -28.12
CA PRO A 271 -2.79 6.00 -28.31
C PRO A 271 -3.34 4.77 -27.54
N GLY A 272 -2.47 3.80 -27.22
CA GLY A 272 -2.82 2.61 -26.45
C GLY A 272 -3.20 2.89 -24.99
N VAL A 273 -2.85 4.07 -24.44
CA VAL A 273 -3.12 4.44 -23.04
C VAL A 273 -4.62 4.39 -22.72
N VAL A 274 -5.49 4.84 -23.64
CA VAL A 274 -6.95 4.77 -23.46
C VAL A 274 -7.43 3.32 -23.47
N SER A 275 -6.92 2.50 -24.40
CA SER A 275 -7.29 1.08 -24.44
C SER A 275 -6.83 0.32 -23.20
N GLY A 276 -5.64 0.63 -22.66
CA GLY A 276 -5.13 0.00 -21.45
C GLY A 276 -6.01 0.31 -20.24
N ALA A 277 -6.39 1.57 -20.06
CA ALA A 277 -7.28 1.98 -18.98
C ALA A 277 -8.65 1.30 -19.08
N LEU A 278 -9.23 1.21 -20.28
CA LEU A 278 -10.50 0.52 -20.50
C LEU A 278 -10.44 -0.97 -20.19
N LYS A 279 -9.33 -1.66 -20.50
CA LYS A 279 -9.16 -3.07 -20.13
C LYS A 279 -9.13 -3.27 -18.62
N LEU A 280 -8.40 -2.40 -17.91
CA LEU A 280 -8.40 -2.42 -16.44
C LEU A 280 -9.81 -2.21 -15.88
N PHE A 281 -10.61 -1.30 -16.45
CA PHE A 281 -12.01 -1.10 -16.04
C PHE A 281 -12.91 -2.31 -16.29
N GLN A 282 -12.59 -3.21 -17.23
CA GLN A 282 -13.37 -4.44 -17.42
C GLN A 282 -13.17 -5.42 -16.26
N GLU A 283 -11.98 -5.44 -15.66
CA GLU A 283 -11.62 -6.34 -14.56
C GLU A 283 -11.78 -5.69 -13.18
N TYR A 284 -11.76 -4.35 -13.11
CA TYR A 284 -11.78 -3.61 -11.86
C TYR A 284 -13.00 -3.90 -10.98
N PRO A 285 -14.26 -3.94 -11.48
CA PRO A 285 -15.41 -4.28 -10.66
C PRO A 285 -15.32 -5.66 -10.02
N LYS A 286 -14.79 -6.65 -10.77
CA LYS A 286 -14.60 -8.01 -10.25
C LYS A 286 -13.57 -8.01 -9.12
N ALA A 287 -12.43 -7.32 -9.30
CA ALA A 287 -11.41 -7.22 -8.26
C ALA A 287 -11.95 -6.55 -6.98
N VAL A 288 -12.78 -5.50 -7.13
CA VAL A 288 -13.43 -4.83 -5.98
C VAL A 288 -14.41 -5.77 -5.27
N GLN A 289 -15.17 -6.56 -6.03
CA GLN A 289 -16.06 -7.57 -5.47
C GLN A 289 -15.28 -8.65 -4.71
N ASP A 290 -14.22 -9.19 -5.31
CA ASP A 290 -13.37 -10.23 -4.72
C ASP A 290 -12.73 -9.72 -3.42
N LEU A 291 -12.29 -8.45 -3.39
CA LEU A 291 -11.81 -7.78 -2.18
C LEU A 291 -12.89 -7.69 -1.09
N GLY A 292 -14.12 -7.31 -1.45
CA GLY A 292 -15.23 -7.26 -0.50
C GLY A 292 -15.62 -8.63 0.05
N LEU A 293 -15.46 -9.69 -0.74
CA LEU A 293 -15.65 -11.07 -0.28
C LEU A 293 -14.53 -11.50 0.66
N LEU A 294 -13.27 -11.15 0.36
CA LEU A 294 -12.12 -11.43 1.21
C LEU A 294 -12.27 -10.74 2.58
N ALA A 295 -12.58 -9.44 2.61
CA ALA A 295 -12.80 -8.70 3.85
C ALA A 295 -13.93 -9.32 4.71
N ARG A 296 -15.01 -9.79 4.08
CA ARG A 296 -16.10 -10.49 4.79
C ARG A 296 -15.68 -11.85 5.35
N LYS A 297 -14.86 -12.60 4.60
CA LYS A 297 -14.34 -13.90 5.04
C LYS A 297 -13.43 -13.72 6.25
N ASP A 298 -12.48 -12.78 6.18
CA ASP A 298 -11.60 -12.43 7.30
C ASP A 298 -12.39 -12.00 8.54
N LEU A 299 -13.45 -11.22 8.33
CA LEU A 299 -14.35 -10.82 9.42
C LEU A 299 -15.04 -12.04 10.04
N GLN A 300 -15.54 -12.98 9.23
CA GLN A 300 -16.19 -14.19 9.70
C GLN A 300 -15.22 -15.07 10.51
N GLU A 301 -14.01 -15.30 10.01
CA GLU A 301 -12.96 -16.04 10.73
C GLU A 301 -12.58 -15.34 12.04
N ALA A 302 -12.62 -14.01 12.09
CA ALA A 302 -12.42 -13.24 13.33
C ALA A 302 -13.52 -13.42 14.38
N PHE A 303 -14.76 -13.69 13.96
CA PHE A 303 -15.84 -14.01 14.89
C PHE A 303 -15.76 -15.47 15.35
N GLU A 304 -15.39 -16.40 14.48
CA GLU A 304 -15.33 -17.83 14.79
C GLU A 304 -14.14 -18.18 15.72
N GLU A 305 -12.97 -17.55 15.56
CA GLU A 305 -11.83 -17.71 16.48
C GLU A 305 -12.05 -17.05 17.87
N GLY A 306 -13.07 -16.19 18.00
CA GLY A 306 -13.40 -15.51 19.25
C GLY A 306 -14.36 -16.28 20.17
N ASP A 307 -14.88 -17.43 19.74
CA ASP A 307 -15.96 -18.18 20.42
C ASP A 307 -15.50 -19.52 21.03
N ASP A 308 -14.21 -19.84 20.98
CA ASP A 308 -13.67 -21.11 21.51
C ASP A 308 -13.28 -21.07 23.00
N ASP A 309 -13.52 -19.95 23.70
CA ASP A 309 -13.33 -19.80 25.15
C ASP A 309 -14.55 -19.11 25.80
N ASP A 310 -15.72 -19.76 25.80
CA ASP A 310 -16.62 -19.80 26.97
C ASP A 310 -17.85 -20.71 26.71
N ASP A 311 -17.85 -21.88 27.35
CA ASP A 311 -19.08 -22.58 27.76
C ASP A 311 -19.89 -21.63 28.66
N ASP A 312 -20.84 -20.86 28.12
CA ASP A 312 -22.01 -20.43 28.88
C ASP A 312 -23.19 -20.11 27.94
N ASP A 313 -24.25 -20.93 28.10
CA ASP A 313 -25.62 -20.69 27.65
C ASP A 313 -26.08 -19.26 27.98
N ASP A 314 -26.87 -18.66 27.07
CA ASP A 314 -27.67 -17.44 27.24
C ASP A 314 -26.98 -16.11 26.86
N ASP A 315 -27.23 -15.60 25.64
CA ASP A 315 -28.39 -14.72 25.43
C ASP A 315 -28.35 -14.10 24.02
N SER A 316 -29.29 -14.55 23.19
CA SER A 316 -29.74 -13.99 21.92
C SER A 316 -29.97 -12.46 21.93
N LYS A 317 -28.92 -11.65 21.77
CA LYS A 317 -29.06 -10.18 21.77
C LYS A 317 -28.13 -9.37 20.85
N PHE A 318 -27.82 -9.83 19.63
CA PHE A 318 -27.38 -8.89 18.57
C PHE A 318 -27.94 -9.17 17.16
N LEU A 319 -28.85 -10.14 17.02
CA LEU A 319 -29.60 -10.36 15.79
C LEU A 319 -30.89 -9.53 15.81
N ASN A 320 -30.79 -8.24 15.48
CA ASN A 320 -31.95 -7.50 14.98
C ASN A 320 -31.57 -6.35 14.04
N MET A 321 -30.80 -6.68 13.00
CA MET A 321 -30.82 -5.89 11.78
C MET A 321 -31.85 -6.55 10.86
N ASN A 322 -33.05 -5.96 10.86
CA ASN A 322 -34.23 -6.31 10.06
C ASN A 322 -33.93 -7.14 8.80
N GLU A 323 -34.38 -8.39 8.83
CA GLU A 323 -34.89 -9.05 7.65
C GLU A 323 -36.15 -8.30 7.19
N GLU A 324 -36.30 -8.10 5.88
CA GLU A 324 -37.29 -7.26 5.18
C GLU A 324 -36.86 -5.79 4.96
N ASP A 325 -35.93 -5.57 4.04
CA ASP A 325 -36.14 -4.60 2.96
C ASP A 325 -35.28 -4.97 1.73
N ASP A 326 -35.98 -5.17 0.61
CA ASP A 326 -35.48 -5.33 -0.76
C ASP A 326 -35.02 -3.95 -1.29
N ASP A 327 -34.24 -3.23 -0.48
CA ASP A 327 -33.61 -1.99 -0.89
C ASP A 327 -32.44 -2.36 -1.78
N VAL A 328 -32.37 -1.77 -2.96
CA VAL A 328 -31.17 -1.85 -3.80
C VAL A 328 -30.11 -1.01 -3.08
N TRP A 329 -29.37 -1.68 -2.22
CA TRP A 329 -28.30 -1.13 -1.40
C TRP A 329 -27.17 -0.62 -2.31
N ASP A 330 -26.85 0.67 -2.23
CA ASP A 330 -25.85 1.32 -3.09
C ASP A 330 -24.44 0.84 -2.69
N GLU A 331 -23.86 -0.07 -3.48
CA GLU A 331 -22.62 -0.84 -3.19
C GLU A 331 -21.41 0.06 -2.85
N ASP A 332 -21.37 1.29 -3.35
CA ASP A 332 -20.22 2.19 -3.24
C ASP A 332 -20.15 3.00 -1.92
N SER A 333 -21.28 3.27 -1.27
CA SER A 333 -21.27 3.99 0.02
C SER A 333 -20.83 3.09 1.17
N ALA A 334 -21.14 1.79 1.06
CA ALA A 334 -20.61 0.77 1.97
C ALA A 334 -19.10 0.63 1.82
N TYR A 335 -18.56 0.66 0.60
CA TYR A 335 -17.13 0.49 0.32
C TYR A 335 -16.24 1.49 1.08
N VAL A 336 -16.62 2.77 1.15
CA VAL A 336 -15.81 3.82 1.82
C VAL A 336 -15.92 3.76 3.35
N GLU A 337 -17.12 3.50 3.88
CA GLU A 337 -17.34 3.41 5.33
C GLU A 337 -16.81 2.10 5.92
N MET A 338 -16.84 1.03 5.13
CA MET A 338 -16.23 -0.26 5.38
C MET A 338 -14.70 -0.13 5.34
N LEU A 339 -14.07 0.32 4.24
CA LEU A 339 -12.60 0.50 4.19
C LEU A 339 -12.02 1.39 5.30
N ALA A 340 -12.72 2.49 5.64
CA ALA A 340 -12.24 3.44 6.64
C ALA A 340 -12.28 2.91 8.09
N ASN A 341 -13.28 2.09 8.43
CA ASN A 341 -13.41 1.47 9.77
C ASN A 341 -12.83 0.04 9.84
N GLU A 342 -12.64 -0.63 8.70
CA GLU A 342 -12.33 -2.06 8.61
C GLU A 342 -10.85 -2.36 8.30
N SER A 343 -10.14 -1.45 7.61
CA SER A 343 -8.65 -1.51 7.47
C SER A 343 -7.93 -1.66 8.81
N GLN A 344 -8.54 -1.12 9.88
CA GLN A 344 -8.02 -1.13 11.24
C GLN A 344 -8.16 -2.48 11.95
N ARG A 345 -9.24 -3.23 11.73
CA ARG A 345 -9.43 -4.56 12.35
C ARG A 345 -8.71 -5.66 11.57
N LEU A 346 -8.55 -5.48 10.25
CA LEU A 346 -7.92 -6.44 9.36
C LEU A 346 -6.38 -6.44 9.50
N ARG A 347 -5.77 -5.28 9.74
CA ARG A 347 -4.31 -5.17 9.98
C ARG A 347 -3.85 -5.77 11.30
N GLU A 348 -4.73 -5.81 12.31
CA GLU A 348 -4.46 -6.46 13.59
C GLU A 348 -4.40 -8.00 13.48
N LYS A 349 -4.97 -8.58 12.41
CA LYS A 349 -5.04 -10.02 12.17
C LYS A 349 -3.96 -10.56 11.23
N SER A 350 -3.53 -9.80 10.22
CA SER A 350 -2.34 -10.17 9.42
C SER A 350 -1.10 -10.39 10.30
N VAL A 351 -1.02 -9.67 11.44
CA VAL A 351 0.02 -9.84 12.46
C VAL A 351 -0.17 -11.11 13.31
N LYS A 352 -1.40 -11.63 13.47
CA LYS A 352 -1.66 -12.90 14.17
C LYS A 352 -1.31 -14.11 13.31
N GLN A 353 -1.51 -14.06 11.98
CA GLN A 353 -1.07 -15.12 11.07
C GLN A 353 0.46 -15.30 11.06
N ALA A 354 1.22 -14.22 11.27
CA ALA A 354 2.68 -14.29 11.44
C ALA A 354 3.14 -14.95 12.76
N ASN A 355 2.23 -15.18 13.72
CA ASN A 355 2.53 -15.78 15.04
C ASN A 355 2.43 -17.33 15.08
N GLY A 356 2.35 -18.01 13.92
CA GLY A 356 2.65 -19.44 13.83
C GLY A 356 1.47 -20.41 14.01
N GLU A 357 0.29 -20.10 13.48
CA GLU A 357 -0.69 -21.14 13.14
C GLU A 357 -0.49 -21.54 11.68
N GLU A 358 0.15 -22.71 11.49
CA GLU A 358 0.39 -23.32 10.17
C GLU A 358 -0.95 -23.58 9.46
N THR A 359 -1.34 -22.68 8.55
CA THR A 359 -2.26 -23.05 7.47
C THR A 359 -1.48 -23.88 6.46
N SER A 360 -1.86 -25.15 6.34
CA SER A 360 -1.45 -26.14 5.33
C SER A 360 -0.70 -25.56 4.13
N ASP A 361 0.59 -25.89 4.03
CA ASP A 361 1.43 -25.80 2.82
C ASP A 361 0.77 -26.62 1.69
N ASP A 362 -0.18 -26.01 0.97
CA ASP A 362 -0.53 -26.45 -0.37
C ASP A 362 0.25 -25.56 -1.35
N GLU A 363 1.21 -26.19 -2.04
CA GLU A 363 2.04 -25.63 -3.12
C GLU A 363 1.17 -25.18 -4.32
N GLU A 364 0.36 -24.14 -4.15
CA GLU A 364 -0.29 -23.41 -5.24
C GLU A 364 0.50 -22.10 -5.51
N GLU A 365 0.53 -21.67 -6.77
CA GLU A 365 1.32 -20.52 -7.25
C GLU A 365 1.26 -19.32 -6.27
N ASP A 366 2.39 -18.62 -6.03
CA ASP A 366 2.46 -17.41 -5.19
C ASP A 366 1.39 -16.36 -5.58
N ASP A 367 0.16 -16.55 -5.12
CA ASP A 367 -0.97 -15.68 -5.44
C ASP A 367 -0.76 -14.39 -4.65
N ILE A 368 -0.56 -13.29 -5.38
CA ILE A 368 -0.32 -12.00 -4.78
C ILE A 368 -1.66 -11.46 -4.29
N GLU A 369 -1.92 -11.61 -2.99
CA GLU A 369 -3.16 -11.21 -2.34
C GLU A 369 -3.23 -9.71 -1.98
N GLU A 370 -4.43 -9.19 -1.81
CA GLU A 370 -4.63 -7.81 -1.37
C GLU A 370 -4.22 -7.64 0.10
N GLU A 371 -3.49 -6.56 0.40
CA GLU A 371 -3.11 -6.21 1.76
C GLU A 371 -4.23 -5.38 2.42
N LEU A 372 -5.19 -6.06 3.04
CA LEU A 372 -6.39 -5.45 3.65
C LEU A 372 -6.13 -4.32 4.66
N GLY A 373 -4.96 -4.34 5.31
CA GLY A 373 -4.56 -3.34 6.29
C GLY A 373 -3.77 -2.15 5.73
N TYR A 374 -3.37 -2.18 4.46
CA TYR A 374 -2.61 -1.08 3.85
C TYR A 374 -3.56 0.05 3.45
N ILE A 375 -3.27 1.26 3.92
CA ILE A 375 -4.02 2.47 3.53
C ILE A 375 -3.18 3.27 2.54
N SER A 376 -3.71 3.45 1.34
CA SER A 376 -3.07 4.21 0.29
C SER A 376 -3.73 5.58 0.10
N PRO A 377 -2.98 6.63 -0.24
CA PRO A 377 -3.56 7.88 -0.78
C PRO A 377 -4.43 7.66 -2.02
N LEU A 378 -4.33 6.50 -2.69
CA LEU A 378 -5.20 6.14 -3.80
C LEU A 378 -6.60 5.73 -3.35
N ASP A 379 -6.83 5.32 -2.10
CA ASP A 379 -8.12 4.77 -1.65
C ASP A 379 -9.25 5.80 -1.77
N ILE A 380 -8.95 7.06 -1.47
CA ILE A 380 -9.89 8.20 -1.59
C ILE A 380 -10.15 8.66 -3.03
N VAL A 381 -9.39 8.14 -4.01
CA VAL A 381 -9.50 8.56 -5.41
C VAL A 381 -10.52 7.69 -6.12
N ASP A 382 -11.53 8.31 -6.74
CA ASP A 382 -12.44 7.60 -7.64
C ASP A 382 -11.79 7.43 -9.03
N PRO A 383 -11.55 6.19 -9.50
CA PRO A 383 -10.89 5.95 -10.77
C PRO A 383 -11.76 6.35 -11.97
N TYR A 384 -13.09 6.20 -11.90
CA TYR A 384 -14.02 6.54 -12.98
C TYR A 384 -14.10 8.05 -13.20
N ILE A 385 -14.25 8.83 -12.12
CA ILE A 385 -14.27 10.29 -12.16
C ILE A 385 -12.92 10.80 -12.69
N THR A 386 -11.81 10.26 -12.18
CA THR A 386 -10.46 10.63 -12.61
C THR A 386 -10.25 10.36 -14.09
N PHE A 387 -10.66 9.18 -14.57
CA PHE A 387 -10.55 8.82 -15.99
C PHE A 387 -11.37 9.74 -16.90
N LYS A 388 -12.60 10.07 -16.51
CA LYS A 388 -13.43 11.01 -17.27
C LYS A 388 -12.78 12.40 -17.38
N GLN A 389 -12.22 12.91 -16.28
CA GLN A 389 -11.51 14.19 -16.26
C GLN A 389 -10.26 14.16 -17.15
N ALA A 390 -9.47 13.10 -17.05
CA ALA A 390 -8.26 12.91 -17.84
C ALA A 390 -8.57 12.79 -19.34
N LEU A 391 -9.59 12.01 -19.70
CA LEU A 391 -10.02 11.85 -21.09
C LEU A 391 -10.53 13.16 -21.71
N THR A 392 -11.28 13.94 -20.92
CA THR A 392 -11.74 15.29 -21.33
C THR A 392 -10.54 16.22 -21.55
N THR A 393 -9.58 16.21 -20.64
CA THR A 393 -8.34 16.99 -20.76
C THR A 393 -7.53 16.57 -21.99
N PHE A 394 -7.45 15.27 -22.26
CA PHE A 394 -6.78 14.73 -23.44
C PHE A 394 -7.42 15.21 -24.74
N GLN A 395 -8.75 15.20 -24.82
CA GLN A 395 -9.48 15.74 -25.97
C GLN A 395 -9.20 17.24 -26.18
N MET A 396 -9.12 18.02 -25.09
CA MET A 396 -8.87 19.47 -25.16
C MET A 396 -7.43 19.83 -25.52
N LYS A 397 -6.44 19.15 -24.92
CA LYS A 397 -5.01 19.44 -25.13
C LYS A 397 -4.43 18.77 -26.38
N ASN A 398 -4.88 17.54 -26.68
CA ASN A 398 -4.37 16.72 -27.78
C ASN A 398 -5.52 16.07 -28.57
N GLY A 399 -6.32 16.90 -29.24
CA GLY A 399 -7.45 16.42 -30.03
C GLY A 399 -7.08 15.37 -31.10
N ASN A 400 -5.90 15.49 -31.73
CA ASN A 400 -5.45 14.49 -32.70
C ASN A 400 -5.12 13.14 -32.05
N GLY A 401 -4.38 13.15 -30.93
CA GLY A 401 -4.09 11.95 -30.15
C GLY A 401 -5.36 11.27 -29.63
N TYR A 402 -6.32 12.07 -29.15
CA TYR A 402 -7.63 11.59 -28.73
C TYR A 402 -8.39 10.89 -29.86
N GLN A 403 -8.45 11.49 -31.05
CA GLN A 403 -9.11 10.87 -32.21
C GLN A 403 -8.46 9.55 -32.60
N ILE A 404 -7.12 9.49 -32.64
CA ILE A 404 -6.40 8.24 -32.93
C ILE A 404 -6.69 7.18 -31.86
N ALA A 405 -6.59 7.54 -30.58
CA ALA A 405 -6.84 6.61 -29.48
C ALA A 405 -8.24 6.02 -29.55
N THR A 406 -9.28 6.86 -29.64
CA THR A 406 -10.69 6.43 -29.66
C THR A 406 -11.09 5.66 -30.92
N THR A 407 -10.54 6.01 -32.09
CA THR A 407 -10.82 5.29 -33.35
C THR A 407 -10.06 3.97 -33.48
N SER A 408 -8.95 3.81 -32.77
CA SER A 408 -8.18 2.55 -32.71
C SER A 408 -8.79 1.48 -31.80
N LEU A 409 -9.76 1.86 -30.96
CA LEU A 409 -10.49 0.94 -30.07
C LEU A 409 -11.34 -0.05 -30.89
N THR A 410 -11.50 -1.26 -30.35
CA THR A 410 -12.48 -2.22 -30.87
C THR A 410 -13.90 -1.73 -30.63
N ALA A 411 -14.88 -2.24 -31.39
CA ALA A 411 -16.28 -1.85 -31.21
C ALA A 411 -16.81 -2.13 -29.79
N GLU A 412 -16.32 -3.20 -29.17
CA GLU A 412 -16.60 -3.56 -27.77
C GLU A 412 -16.06 -2.48 -26.82
N LEU A 413 -14.79 -2.09 -26.95
CA LEU A 413 -14.17 -1.07 -26.10
C LEU A 413 -14.76 0.34 -26.35
N GLN A 414 -15.20 0.65 -27.58
CA GLN A 414 -15.91 1.90 -27.86
C GLN A 414 -17.27 1.96 -27.14
N THR A 415 -17.98 0.83 -27.07
CA THR A 415 -19.25 0.74 -26.34
C THR A 415 -19.00 0.83 -24.84
N PHE A 416 -18.00 0.10 -24.35
CA PHE A 416 -17.61 0.10 -22.95
C PHE A 416 -17.11 1.47 -22.48
N LEU A 417 -16.41 2.22 -23.34
CA LEU A 417 -16.01 3.60 -23.03
C LEU A 417 -17.23 4.49 -22.70
N MET A 418 -18.33 4.36 -23.43
CA MET A 418 -19.56 5.12 -23.12
C MET A 418 -20.14 4.72 -21.76
N GLU A 419 -20.04 3.44 -21.40
CA GLU A 419 -20.49 2.93 -20.11
C GLU A 419 -19.62 3.45 -18.95
N VAL A 420 -18.29 3.42 -19.09
CA VAL A 420 -17.36 4.01 -18.11
C VAL A 420 -17.64 5.51 -17.92
N MET A 421 -17.99 6.24 -18.98
CA MET A 421 -18.37 7.66 -18.87
C MET A 421 -19.71 7.85 -18.13
N ARG A 422 -20.66 6.93 -18.28
CA ARG A 422 -21.95 6.94 -17.56
C ARG A 422 -21.73 6.68 -16.08
N LEU A 423 -20.97 5.64 -15.72
CA LEU A 423 -20.61 5.34 -14.34
C LEU A 423 -19.90 6.52 -13.66
N ALA A 424 -18.96 7.16 -14.37
CA ALA A 424 -18.30 8.36 -13.86
C ALA A 424 -19.27 9.52 -13.57
N ASP A 425 -20.35 9.69 -14.34
CA ASP A 425 -21.39 10.68 -14.05
C ASP A 425 -22.22 10.32 -12.82
N GLU A 426 -22.52 9.03 -12.63
CA GLU A 426 -23.27 8.53 -11.49
C GLU A 426 -22.48 8.70 -10.20
N HIS A 427 -21.20 8.31 -10.20
CA HIS A 427 -20.30 8.50 -9.08
C HIS A 427 -20.11 9.99 -8.74
N ALA A 428 -19.96 10.84 -9.75
CA ALA A 428 -19.84 12.29 -9.54
C ALA A 428 -21.13 12.90 -8.95
N ALA A 429 -22.30 12.40 -9.35
CA ALA A 429 -23.58 12.83 -8.80
C ALA A 429 -23.75 12.36 -7.33
N ALA A 430 -23.39 11.12 -7.03
CA ALA A 430 -23.40 10.58 -5.67
C ALA A 430 -22.46 11.36 -4.75
N ALA A 431 -21.22 11.61 -5.18
CA ALA A 431 -20.25 12.42 -4.44
C ALA A 431 -20.76 13.84 -4.18
N ALA A 432 -21.44 14.46 -5.16
CA ALA A 432 -22.03 15.79 -5.00
C ALA A 432 -23.23 15.79 -4.04
N ALA A 433 -24.00 14.71 -3.96
CA ALA A 433 -25.13 14.56 -3.05
C ALA A 433 -24.67 14.43 -1.59
N VAL A 434 -23.55 13.73 -1.33
CA VAL A 434 -22.96 13.60 0.01
C VAL A 434 -22.43 14.94 0.55
N VAL A 435 -21.95 15.83 -0.32
CA VAL A 435 -21.40 17.15 0.06
C VAL A 435 -22.48 18.20 0.34
N VAL A 436 -23.76 17.90 0.07
CA VAL A 436 -24.89 18.77 0.45
C VAL A 436 -25.65 18.11 1.60
N PRO A 437 -25.26 18.32 2.87
CA PRO A 437 -26.14 17.98 3.98
C PRO A 437 -27.39 18.85 3.87
N SER A 438 -28.53 18.23 4.12
CA SER A 438 -29.83 18.85 4.34
C SER A 438 -29.72 20.18 5.09
N ALA A 439 -30.12 21.25 4.41
CA ALA A 439 -30.33 22.57 5.00
C ALA A 439 -31.52 22.59 5.97
#